data_AF-A0A3L6JLB4-F1
#
_entry.id   AF-A0A3L6JLB4-F1
#
_cell.length_a   1.000
_cell.length_b   1.000
_cell.length_c   1.000
_cell.angle_alpha   90.00
_cell.angle_beta   90.00
_cell.angle_gamma   90.00
#
_symmetry.space_group_name_H-M   'P 1'
#
loop_
_entity.id
_entity.type
_entity.pdbx_description
1 polymer ?
#
loop_
_entity_poly.entity_id
_entity_poly.type
_entity_poly.pdbx_seq_one_letter_code
_entity_poly.pdbx_strand_id
1 'polypeptide(L)'
;MVDWDVVSKMMGDQAESWVDFPSDAYKVLTEYDGLTWVGTYIHPKHWAEALFQGRRIVEKYGFELMAYLKPMNGMHFGEFKFIIRFPKDETTVEQIRRCNEELLDIALGLKALPYKTPVWAAKKVQEKADPGFVELLRRIRKTLDPNGIMNPGRWAL
;
A
#
# COMPACT_ATOMS: atom_id res chain seq x y z
N MET A 1 29.89 13.75 -9.69
CA MET A 1 29.05 13.21 -8.61
C MET A 1 29.82 13.46 -7.33
N VAL A 2 29.20 13.96 -6.26
CA VAL A 2 29.92 14.23 -5.00
C VAL A 2 30.26 12.90 -4.35
N ASP A 3 31.51 12.74 -3.91
CA ASP A 3 32.01 11.53 -3.27
C ASP A 3 31.38 11.37 -1.87
N TRP A 4 30.90 10.16 -1.56
CA TRP A 4 30.26 9.86 -0.28
C TRP A 4 31.22 10.00 0.90
N ASP A 5 32.53 9.79 0.68
CA ASP A 5 33.55 9.99 1.71
C ASP A 5 33.68 11.47 2.13
N VAL A 6 33.37 12.39 1.21
CA VAL A 6 33.36 13.84 1.49
C VAL A 6 32.12 14.20 2.33
N VAL A 7 30.97 13.61 2.01
CA VAL A 7 29.71 13.85 2.75
C VAL A 7 29.79 13.29 4.17
N SER A 8 30.31 12.07 4.34
CA SER A 8 30.49 11.41 5.64
C SER A 8 31.42 12.19 6.57
N LYS A 9 32.51 12.77 6.04
CA LYS A 9 33.42 13.63 6.82
C LYS A 9 32.79 14.94 7.29
N MET A 10 31.85 15.49 6.52
CA MET A 10 31.21 16.78 6.85
C MET A 10 30.08 16.61 7.86
N MET A 11 29.39 15.47 7.84
CA MET A 11 28.15 15.25 8.59
C MET A 11 28.31 14.27 9.78
N GLY A 12 29.47 13.60 9.92
CA GLY A 12 29.76 12.68 11.02
C GLY A 12 28.87 11.43 11.03
N ASP A 13 28.68 10.81 12.20
CA ASP A 13 27.87 9.59 12.39
C ASP A 13 26.42 9.74 11.89
N GLN A 14 25.94 10.97 11.72
CA GLN A 14 24.63 11.25 11.15
C GLN A 14 24.54 10.83 9.67
N ALA A 15 25.64 10.84 8.91
CA ALA A 15 25.65 10.37 7.52
C ALA A 15 25.33 8.87 7.39
N GLU A 16 25.65 8.06 8.41
CA GLU A 16 25.34 6.63 8.43
C GLU A 16 23.86 6.35 8.74
N SER A 17 23.17 7.32 9.36
CA SER A 17 21.72 7.23 9.58
C SER A 17 20.91 7.69 8.36
N TRP A 18 21.57 8.18 7.31
CA TRP A 18 20.92 8.65 6.10
C TRP A 18 20.71 7.46 5.17
N VAL A 19 19.48 6.99 5.12
CA VAL A 19 19.04 6.07 4.08
C VAL A 19 18.97 6.88 2.78
N ASP A 20 19.94 6.69 1.89
CA ASP A 20 19.78 7.11 0.49
C ASP A 20 18.75 6.16 -0.12
N PHE A 21 17.47 6.47 0.09
CA PHE A 21 16.35 5.58 -0.24
C PHE A 21 16.44 4.99 -1.66
N PRO A 22 16.87 5.72 -2.71
CA PRO A 22 17.13 5.11 -4.02
C PRO A 22 18.13 3.94 -4.01
N SER A 23 19.21 4.03 -3.23
CA SER A 23 20.30 3.06 -3.18
C SER A 23 20.07 1.96 -2.14
N ASP A 24 19.49 2.32 -0.99
CA ASP A 24 19.26 1.44 0.15
C ASP A 24 17.87 0.82 0.21
N ALA A 25 16.92 1.26 -0.63
CA ALA A 25 15.57 0.68 -0.65
C ALA A 25 15.60 -0.83 -0.83
N TYR A 26 16.54 -1.36 -1.62
CA TYR A 26 16.65 -2.81 -1.77
C TYR A 26 16.99 -3.47 -0.43
N LYS A 27 18.06 -3.02 0.24
CA LYS A 27 18.48 -3.55 1.54
C LYS A 27 17.36 -3.48 2.58
N VAL A 28 16.67 -2.34 2.67
CA VAL A 28 15.59 -2.14 3.64
C VAL A 28 14.36 -2.98 3.27
N LEU A 29 13.94 -3.00 2.02
CA LEU A 29 12.74 -3.75 1.59
C LEU A 29 12.94 -5.27 1.61
N THR A 30 14.19 -5.76 1.58
CA THR A 30 14.53 -7.19 1.63
C THR A 30 15.04 -7.65 3.00
N GLU A 31 14.87 -6.86 4.06
CA GLU A 31 15.29 -7.27 5.42
C GLU A 31 14.59 -8.58 5.88
N TYR A 32 13.37 -8.81 5.39
CA TYR A 32 12.60 -10.02 5.64
C TYR A 32 12.25 -10.73 4.33
N ASP A 33 11.84 -11.99 4.42
CA ASP A 33 11.36 -12.77 3.28
C ASP A 33 9.92 -12.44 2.88
N GLY A 34 9.20 -11.62 3.67
CA GLY A 34 7.87 -11.08 3.40
C GLY A 34 7.83 -9.56 3.25
N LEU A 35 7.12 -9.10 2.21
CA LEU A 35 6.86 -7.69 1.91
C LEU A 35 5.44 -7.55 1.39
N THR A 36 4.69 -6.59 1.93
CA THR A 36 3.35 -6.25 1.45
C THR A 36 3.14 -4.75 1.49
N TRP A 37 2.12 -4.29 0.76
CA TRP A 37 1.69 -2.92 0.83
C TRP A 37 0.20 -2.75 0.55
N VAL A 38 -0.43 -1.84 1.28
CA VAL A 38 -1.73 -1.27 0.93
C VAL A 38 -1.47 0.02 0.17
N GLY A 39 -1.52 -0.08 -1.16
CA GLY A 39 -1.17 1.00 -2.07
C GLY A 39 -2.41 1.69 -2.67
N THR A 40 -2.49 3.01 -2.54
CA THR A 40 -3.66 3.81 -2.89
C THR A 40 -3.28 5.10 -3.61
N TYR A 41 -4.26 5.68 -4.29
CA TYR A 41 -4.28 7.10 -4.62
C TYR A 41 -5.16 7.84 -3.61
N ILE A 42 -4.63 8.93 -3.06
CA ILE A 42 -5.30 9.73 -2.04
C ILE A 42 -5.02 11.21 -2.27
N HIS A 43 -5.92 12.09 -1.86
CA HIS A 43 -5.64 13.53 -1.85
C HIS A 43 -4.60 13.86 -0.76
N PRO A 44 -3.53 14.65 -1.04
CA PRO A 44 -2.46 14.92 -0.08
C PRO A 44 -2.91 15.49 1.28
N LYS A 45 -4.03 16.22 1.31
CA LYS A 45 -4.66 16.71 2.55
C LYS A 45 -4.90 15.62 3.62
N HIS A 46 -5.04 14.36 3.21
CA HIS A 46 -5.30 13.24 4.12
C HIS A 46 -4.03 12.47 4.51
N TRP A 47 -2.84 12.83 4.02
CA TRP A 47 -1.61 12.07 4.30
C TRP A 47 -1.26 12.03 5.78
N ALA A 48 -1.36 13.15 6.49
CA ALA A 48 -1.05 13.20 7.92
C ALA A 48 -1.97 12.27 8.73
N GLU A 49 -3.28 12.31 8.42
CA GLU A 49 -4.27 11.46 9.07
C GLU A 49 -4.06 9.97 8.73
N ALA A 50 -3.81 9.65 7.45
CA ALA A 50 -3.51 8.30 7.02
C ALA A 50 -2.27 7.73 7.72
N LEU A 51 -1.18 8.51 7.81
CA LEU A 51 0.04 8.10 8.52
C LEU A 51 -0.19 7.88 10.01
N PHE A 52 -0.89 8.80 10.67
CA PHE A 52 -1.15 8.71 12.10
C PHE A 52 -2.00 7.49 12.45
N GLN A 53 -3.12 7.30 11.76
CA GLN A 53 -3.99 6.15 12.06
C GLN A 53 -3.38 4.84 11.57
N GLY A 54 -2.70 4.84 10.41
CA GLY A 54 -2.01 3.67 9.89
C GLY A 54 -0.90 3.19 10.82
N ARG A 55 -0.10 4.10 11.39
CA ARG A 55 0.93 3.75 12.38
C ARG A 55 0.34 2.98 13.56
N ARG A 56 -0.77 3.47 14.12
CA ARG A 56 -1.44 2.83 15.26
C ARG A 56 -1.93 1.41 14.95
N ILE A 57 -2.42 1.17 13.73
CA ILE A 57 -2.78 -0.18 13.29
C ILE A 57 -1.53 -1.05 13.22
N VAL A 58 -0.49 -0.60 12.51
CA VAL A 58 0.71 -1.41 12.28
C VAL A 58 1.40 -1.76 13.62
N GLU A 59 1.48 -0.80 14.55
CA GLU A 59 2.00 -1.02 15.91
C GLU A 59 1.12 -1.98 16.74
N LYS A 60 -0.21 -1.94 16.61
CA LYS A 60 -1.13 -2.90 17.26
C LYS A 60 -0.82 -4.34 16.88
N TYR A 61 -0.30 -4.59 15.68
CA TYR A 61 0.11 -5.92 15.22
C TYR A 61 1.60 -6.22 15.43
N GLY A 62 2.36 -5.32 16.07
CA GLY A 62 3.79 -5.51 16.34
C GLY A 62 4.71 -5.30 15.14
N PHE A 63 4.24 -4.59 14.10
CA PHE A 63 5.02 -4.30 12.90
C PHE A 63 5.54 -2.85 12.91
N GLU A 64 6.49 -2.57 12.04
CA GLU A 64 6.98 -1.22 11.76
C GLU A 64 6.31 -0.67 10.49
N LEU A 65 5.80 0.57 10.56
CA LEU A 65 5.23 1.24 9.41
C LEU A 65 6.33 1.93 8.59
N MET A 66 6.51 1.48 7.36
CA MET A 66 7.12 2.28 6.30
C MET A 66 6.02 2.92 5.45
N ALA A 67 6.21 4.17 5.04
CA ALA A 67 5.27 4.84 4.14
C ALA A 67 5.98 5.38 2.90
N TYR A 68 5.32 5.25 1.76
CA TYR A 68 5.74 5.87 0.50
C TYR A 68 4.69 6.88 0.07
N LEU A 69 5.10 8.12 -0.15
CA LEU A 69 4.24 9.21 -0.58
C LEU A 69 4.84 9.85 -1.82
N LYS A 70 4.05 9.97 -2.89
CA LYS A 70 4.47 10.63 -4.12
C LYS A 70 3.40 11.60 -4.60
N PRO A 71 3.67 12.92 -4.62
CA PRO A 71 2.87 13.90 -5.33
C PRO A 71 2.62 13.49 -6.77
N MET A 72 1.36 13.57 -7.23
CA MET A 72 0.99 13.32 -8.62
C MET A 72 0.18 14.49 -9.15
N ASN A 73 0.36 14.80 -10.43
CA ASN A 73 -0.42 15.82 -11.14
C ASN A 73 -0.55 17.15 -10.37
N GLY A 74 0.58 17.77 -10.03
CA GLY A 74 0.57 19.06 -9.32
C GLY A 74 -0.13 19.03 -7.96
N MET A 75 -0.06 17.91 -7.23
CA MET A 75 -0.70 17.69 -5.92
C MET A 75 -2.23 17.52 -5.93
N HIS A 76 -2.85 17.34 -7.09
CA HIS A 76 -4.29 17.02 -7.18
C HIS A 76 -4.61 15.68 -6.50
N PHE A 77 -3.68 14.73 -6.56
CA PHE A 77 -3.70 13.48 -5.84
C PHE A 77 -2.25 13.02 -5.59
N GLY A 78 -2.06 11.94 -4.86
CA GLY A 78 -0.75 11.32 -4.73
C GLY A 78 -0.84 9.83 -4.49
N GLU A 79 0.21 9.13 -4.89
CA GLU A 79 0.40 7.73 -4.52
C GLU A 79 0.76 7.68 -3.03
N PHE A 80 0.11 6.78 -2.31
CA PHE A 80 0.32 6.57 -0.89
C PHE A 80 0.33 5.07 -0.61
N LYS A 81 1.38 4.58 0.06
CA LYS A 81 1.50 3.17 0.45
C LYS A 81 1.81 3.06 1.93
N PHE A 82 1.04 2.22 2.61
CA PHE A 82 1.51 1.57 3.83
C PHE A 82 2.33 0.37 3.39
N ILE A 83 3.62 0.34 3.72
CA ILE A 83 4.56 -0.73 3.39
C ILE A 83 4.93 -1.44 4.68
N ILE A 84 4.82 -2.76 4.68
CA ILE A 84 5.15 -3.59 5.84
C ILE A 84 6.03 -4.74 5.38
N ARG A 85 7.10 -4.97 6.14
CA ARG A 85 8.07 -6.04 5.97
C ARG A 85 7.92 -6.99 7.15
N PHE A 86 7.96 -8.29 6.91
CA PHE A 86 7.61 -9.29 7.92
C PHE A 86 8.19 -10.67 7.59
N PRO A 87 8.50 -11.52 8.58
CA PRO A 87 8.87 -12.92 8.35
C PRO A 87 7.68 -13.75 7.84
N LYS A 88 7.88 -14.66 6.88
CA LYS A 88 6.82 -15.51 6.30
C LYS A 88 6.55 -16.80 7.08
N ASP A 89 6.31 -16.70 8.38
CA ASP A 89 5.68 -17.81 9.12
C ASP A 89 4.14 -17.71 9.06
N GLU A 90 3.45 -18.83 9.27
CA GLU A 90 2.00 -18.91 9.13
C GLU A 90 1.25 -17.94 10.05
N THR A 91 1.75 -17.73 11.27
CA THR A 91 1.11 -16.84 12.25
C THR A 91 1.22 -15.39 11.82
N THR A 92 2.42 -14.98 11.40
CA THR A 92 2.68 -13.63 10.90
C THR A 92 1.89 -13.34 9.62
N VAL A 93 1.74 -14.33 8.72
CA VAL A 93 0.96 -14.20 7.48
C VAL A 93 -0.53 -13.94 7.76
N GLU A 94 -1.09 -14.52 8.81
CA GLU A 94 -2.49 -14.25 9.19
C GLU A 94 -2.62 -12.87 9.86
N GLN A 95 -1.67 -12.49 10.71
CA GLN A 95 -1.65 -11.17 11.34
C GLN A 95 -1.53 -10.05 10.29
N ILE A 96 -0.65 -10.20 9.30
CA ILE A 96 -0.46 -9.19 8.26
C ILE A 96 -1.68 -9.08 7.35
N ARG A 97 -2.43 -10.17 7.11
CA ARG A 97 -3.70 -10.11 6.38
C ARG A 97 -4.70 -9.20 7.09
N ARG A 98 -4.90 -9.40 8.40
CA ARG A 98 -5.81 -8.57 9.20
C ARG A 98 -5.35 -7.13 9.28
N CYS A 99 -4.04 -6.90 9.47
CA CYS A 99 -3.44 -5.57 9.45
C CYS A 99 -3.73 -4.84 8.13
N ASN A 100 -3.51 -5.50 6.99
CA ASN A 100 -3.79 -4.94 5.66
C ASN A 100 -5.28 -4.63 5.44
N GLU A 101 -6.19 -5.45 5.97
CA GLU A 101 -7.62 -5.19 5.90
C GLU A 101 -8.02 -3.94 6.69
N GLU A 102 -7.52 -3.78 7.92
CA GLU A 102 -7.79 -2.58 8.73
C GLU A 102 -7.17 -1.32 8.10
N LEU A 103 -5.95 -1.41 7.54
CA LEU A 103 -5.31 -0.31 6.81
C LEU A 103 -6.10 0.12 5.58
N LEU A 104 -6.66 -0.84 4.84
CA LEU A 104 -7.51 -0.51 3.70
C LEU A 104 -8.82 0.15 4.14
N ASP A 105 -9.41 -0.28 5.26
CA ASP A 105 -10.64 0.32 5.78
C ASP A 105 -10.44 1.80 6.13
N ILE A 106 -9.31 2.15 6.75
CA ILE A 106 -8.91 3.54 6.96
C ILE A 106 -8.77 4.28 5.64
N ALA A 107 -7.99 3.72 4.71
CA ALA A 107 -7.72 4.40 3.44
C ALA A 107 -9.01 4.69 2.66
N LEU A 108 -9.93 3.73 2.59
CA LEU A 108 -11.24 3.92 1.98
C LEU A 108 -12.10 4.95 2.73
N GLY A 109 -12.00 5.00 4.07
CA GLY A 109 -12.63 6.03 4.90
C GLY A 109 -12.16 7.44 4.55
N LEU A 110 -10.86 7.58 4.26
CA LEU A 110 -10.21 8.82 3.81
C LEU A 110 -10.38 9.09 2.30
N LYS A 111 -11.32 8.41 1.65
CA LYS A 111 -11.62 8.53 0.21
C LYS A 111 -10.44 8.16 -0.69
N ALA A 112 -9.48 7.40 -0.18
CA ALA A 112 -8.41 6.84 -0.99
C ALA A 112 -8.93 5.68 -1.85
N LEU A 113 -8.31 5.46 -3.01
CA LEU A 113 -8.64 4.38 -3.93
C LEU A 113 -7.43 3.46 -4.13
N PRO A 114 -7.53 2.15 -3.84
CA PRO A 114 -6.44 1.22 -4.10
C PRO A 114 -6.16 1.08 -5.59
N TYR A 115 -4.89 1.19 -6.00
CA TYR A 115 -4.50 1.07 -7.42
C TYR A 115 -4.28 -0.38 -7.87
N LYS A 116 -3.94 -1.27 -6.94
CA LYS A 116 -3.86 -2.72 -7.14
C LYS A 116 -4.78 -3.39 -6.13
N THR A 117 -5.87 -3.98 -6.60
CA THR A 117 -6.91 -4.59 -5.77
C THR A 117 -6.86 -6.12 -5.83
N PRO A 118 -6.22 -6.80 -4.87
CA PRO A 118 -6.47 -8.22 -4.66
C PRO A 118 -7.97 -8.46 -4.36
N VAL A 119 -8.43 -9.71 -4.49
CA VAL A 119 -9.87 -10.04 -4.40
C VAL A 119 -10.52 -9.53 -3.11
N TRP A 120 -9.85 -9.66 -1.96
CA TRP A 120 -10.35 -9.16 -0.67
C TRP A 120 -10.52 -7.63 -0.65
N ALA A 121 -9.58 -6.90 -1.25
CA ALA A 121 -9.64 -5.44 -1.34
C ALA A 121 -10.72 -5.00 -2.33
N ALA A 122 -10.87 -5.72 -3.45
CA ALA A 122 -11.91 -5.43 -4.44
C ALA A 122 -13.32 -5.58 -3.85
N LYS A 123 -13.55 -6.57 -2.97
CA LYS A 123 -14.83 -6.71 -2.24
C LYS A 123 -15.16 -5.45 -1.43
N LYS A 124 -14.21 -4.99 -0.60
CA LYS A 124 -14.35 -3.75 0.20
C LYS A 124 -14.56 -2.50 -0.66
N VAL A 125 -13.95 -2.44 -1.84
CA VAL A 125 -14.18 -1.35 -2.81
C VAL A 125 -15.59 -1.43 -3.38
N GLN A 126 -16.06 -2.62 -3.80
CA GLN A 126 -17.41 -2.80 -4.33
C GLN A 126 -18.50 -2.42 -3.32
N GLU A 127 -18.31 -2.72 -2.03
CA GLU A 127 -19.23 -2.33 -0.95
C GLU A 127 -19.44 -0.82 -0.84
N LYS A 128 -18.47 -0.02 -1.31
CA LYS A 128 -18.51 1.45 -1.27
C LYS A 128 -18.74 2.08 -2.65
N ALA A 129 -18.62 1.30 -3.72
CA ALA A 129 -18.79 1.75 -5.08
C ALA A 129 -20.27 1.99 -5.39
N ASP A 130 -20.54 2.81 -6.41
CA ASP A 130 -21.88 2.96 -6.94
C ASP A 130 -22.40 1.59 -7.44
N PRO A 131 -23.59 1.14 -7.01
CA PRO A 131 -24.13 -0.16 -7.41
C PRO A 131 -24.31 -0.29 -8.94
N GLY A 132 -24.64 0.80 -9.62
CA GLY A 132 -24.77 0.84 -11.08
C GLY A 132 -23.44 0.66 -11.80
N PHE A 133 -22.35 1.20 -11.25
CA PHE A 133 -21.00 0.92 -11.75
C PHE A 133 -20.64 -0.56 -11.62
N VAL A 134 -20.91 -1.17 -10.46
CA VAL A 134 -20.62 -2.60 -10.24
C VAL A 134 -21.45 -3.47 -11.19
N GLU A 135 -22.73 -3.16 -11.37
CA GLU A 135 -23.61 -3.90 -12.29
C GLU A 135 -23.17 -3.77 -13.75
N LEU A 136 -22.74 -2.57 -14.16
CA LEU A 136 -22.16 -2.36 -15.50
C LEU A 136 -20.96 -3.29 -15.73
N LEU A 137 -20.04 -3.39 -14.76
CA LEU A 137 -18.88 -4.29 -14.88
C LEU A 137 -19.29 -5.77 -14.96
N ARG A 138 -20.28 -6.21 -14.19
CA ARG A 138 -20.81 -7.59 -14.27
C ARG A 138 -21.41 -7.89 -15.64
N ARG A 139 -22.17 -6.95 -16.20
CA ARG A 139 -22.74 -7.09 -17.54
C ARG A 139 -21.65 -7.19 -18.61
N ILE A 140 -20.64 -6.32 -18.56
CA ILE A 140 -19.47 -6.38 -19.45
C ILE A 140 -18.80 -7.76 -19.36
N ARG A 141 -18.54 -8.25 -18.15
CA ARG A 141 -17.95 -9.57 -17.94
C ARG A 141 -18.82 -10.67 -18.54
N LYS A 142 -20.12 -10.68 -18.28
CA LYS A 142 -21.04 -11.70 -18.82
C LYS A 142 -21.08 -11.68 -20.35
N THR A 143 -20.97 -10.51 -20.96
CA THR A 143 -20.93 -10.36 -22.42
C THR A 143 -19.63 -10.89 -23.02
N LEU A 144 -18.47 -10.62 -22.39
CA LEU A 144 -17.15 -10.95 -22.94
C LEU A 144 -16.63 -12.34 -22.51
N ASP A 145 -17.00 -12.80 -21.32
CA ASP A 145 -16.59 -14.07 -20.72
C ASP A 145 -17.81 -14.85 -20.20
N PRO A 146 -18.72 -15.29 -21.10
CA PRO A 146 -19.95 -15.98 -20.72
C PRO A 146 -19.72 -17.31 -20.02
N ASN A 147 -18.57 -17.95 -20.24
CA ASN A 147 -18.18 -19.22 -19.59
C ASN A 147 -17.36 -19.00 -18.30
N GLY A 148 -17.01 -17.76 -17.97
CA GLY A 148 -16.30 -17.43 -16.73
C GLY A 148 -14.87 -17.97 -16.66
N ILE A 149 -14.19 -18.19 -17.79
CA ILE A 149 -12.86 -18.81 -17.84
C ILE A 149 -11.71 -17.80 -17.75
N MET A 150 -12.00 -16.50 -17.94
CA MET A 150 -10.97 -15.45 -17.93
C MET A 150 -10.72 -14.95 -16.50
N ASN A 151 -9.72 -15.53 -15.83
CA ASN A 151 -9.28 -15.16 -14.48
C ASN A 151 -10.42 -15.14 -13.44
N PRO A 152 -11.01 -16.31 -13.12
CA PRO A 152 -12.16 -16.41 -12.24
C PRO A 152 -11.93 -15.74 -10.88
N GLY A 153 -12.92 -14.98 -10.41
CA GLY A 153 -12.86 -14.29 -9.11
C GLY A 153 -12.05 -13.00 -9.10
N ARG A 154 -11.38 -12.63 -10.21
CA ARG A 154 -10.72 -11.33 -10.34
C ARG A 154 -11.72 -10.21 -10.05
N TRP A 155 -11.28 -9.27 -9.21
CA TRP A 155 -12.08 -8.13 -8.76
C TRP A 155 -13.36 -8.50 -7.98
N ALA A 156 -13.57 -9.78 -7.62
CA ALA A 156 -14.79 -10.30 -7.00
C ALA A 156 -16.08 -10.01 -7.81
N LEU A 157 -15.95 -9.99 -9.13
CA LEU A 157 -17.08 -9.93 -10.08
C LEU A 157 -17.39 -11.31 -10.62
#